data_AF-A0A1W9RVZ9-F1
#
_entry.id   AF-A0A1W9RVZ9-F1
#
_cell.length_a   1.000
_cell.length_b   1.000
_cell.length_c   1.000
_cell.angle_alpha   90.00
_cell.angle_beta   90.00
_cell.angle_gamma   90.00
#
_symmetry.space_group_name_H-M   'P 1'
#
loop_
_entity.id
_entity.type
_entity.pdbx_description
1 polymer ?
#
loop_
_entity_poly.entity_id
_entity_poly.type
_entity_poly.pdbx_seq_one_letter_code
_entity_poly.pdbx_strand_id
1 'polypeptide(L)'
;MVGNHEDSPYFVFPDPVTGTEMLSGAAFLYFQQPLLLTIPPVVVTKDSYALLPLIKKRKPEWGAAFLYLHQCWRQQHDGARKILDTIAPLKGKSFKTIWLVYPANSDALERSGILATSGGLSLDLMANMVNPLTASGELIRHIMLEAFLELNGDVEALFKYCGELFIREPLPHLLVKGYFLRMPMLTQNPGMPVLLTNENLTEFLSTLPIEAVVETAEEIDNDVIAWELFRQILSPHLDPLNAKRAELIAELLESRTEEIERLRLKCLALADEVKQPGMLEKLPSQIEKFIKTRLEREIAELLQIDQRALEKFFNALFADEKTWLAILTFITGITANQIHLTTGAAIATLSSIGAKAFKTAADRRQKLKQSDYTLVYTIRRKA
;
A
#
# COMPACT_ATOMS: atom_id res chain seq x y z
N MET A 1 -25.36 10.77 14.50
CA MET A 1 -26.25 9.63 14.23
C MET A 1 -25.38 8.39 14.30
N VAL A 2 -25.72 7.47 15.20
CA VAL A 2 -25.03 6.19 15.40
C VAL A 2 -25.29 5.36 14.15
N GLY A 3 -24.25 5.13 13.35
CA GLY A 3 -24.27 4.24 12.20
C GLY A 3 -23.56 2.97 12.59
N ASN A 4 -24.28 1.85 12.61
CA ASN A 4 -23.71 0.52 12.77
C ASN A 4 -22.54 0.34 11.79
N HIS A 5 -21.38 -0.03 12.29
CA HIS A 5 -20.16 -0.31 11.52
C HIS A 5 -20.24 -1.58 10.64
N GLU A 6 -21.45 -2.11 10.39
CA GLU A 6 -21.67 -3.32 9.59
C GLU A 6 -21.72 -3.05 8.07
N ASP A 7 -21.72 -1.80 7.60
CA ASP A 7 -22.08 -1.45 6.22
C ASP A 7 -21.00 -0.71 5.40
N SER A 8 -19.70 -0.87 5.69
CA SER A 8 -18.67 -0.54 4.68
C SER A 8 -18.15 -1.81 4.01
N PRO A 9 -18.79 -2.28 2.91
CA PRO A 9 -18.51 -3.58 2.32
C PRO A 9 -17.18 -3.68 1.56
N TYR A 10 -16.26 -2.72 1.69
CA TYR A 10 -15.06 -2.66 0.85
C TYR A 10 -13.85 -2.01 1.55
N PHE A 11 -12.66 -2.57 1.30
CA PHE A 11 -11.36 -1.97 1.67
C PHE A 11 -10.78 -1.23 0.47
N VAL A 12 -10.32 0.01 0.68
CA VAL A 12 -9.77 0.86 -0.39
C VAL A 12 -8.26 1.02 -0.26
N PHE A 13 -7.56 0.82 -1.37
CA PHE A 13 -6.17 1.28 -1.54
C PHE A 13 -6.22 2.72 -2.06
N PRO A 14 -5.88 3.74 -1.25
CA PRO A 14 -6.11 5.13 -1.60
C PRO A 14 -5.09 5.63 -2.63
N ASP A 15 -3.90 5.05 -2.67
CA ASP A 15 -2.91 5.38 -3.70
C ASP A 15 -3.15 4.53 -4.94
N PRO A 16 -2.94 5.09 -6.14
CA PRO A 16 -2.89 4.30 -7.35
C PRO A 16 -1.89 3.15 -7.25
N VAL A 17 -2.34 1.92 -7.49
CA VAL A 17 -1.46 0.75 -7.47
C VAL A 17 -0.58 0.73 -8.70
N THR A 18 0.73 0.89 -8.48
CA THR A 18 1.73 0.96 -9.56
C THR A 18 2.79 -0.13 -9.52
N GLY A 19 2.86 -0.88 -8.43
CA GLY A 19 3.88 -1.90 -8.21
C GLY A 19 3.36 -3.07 -7.38
N THR A 20 4.04 -4.21 -7.52
CA THR A 20 3.70 -5.48 -6.84
C THR A 20 3.94 -5.43 -5.33
N GLU A 21 4.78 -4.50 -4.89
CA GLU A 21 5.13 -4.26 -3.49
C GLU A 21 4.05 -3.48 -2.73
N MET A 22 3.15 -2.79 -3.44
CA MET A 22 2.04 -2.04 -2.83
C MET A 22 0.88 -2.93 -2.41
N LEU A 23 0.89 -4.19 -2.85
CA LEU A 23 -0.19 -5.15 -2.66
C LEU A 23 0.36 -6.38 -1.93
N SER A 24 -0.27 -6.75 -0.83
CA SER A 24 -0.05 -8.05 -0.24
C SER A 24 -0.99 -9.07 -0.85
N GLY A 25 -0.46 -10.18 -1.34
CA GLY A 25 -1.20 -11.34 -1.79
C GLY A 25 -2.12 -11.90 -0.70
N ALA A 26 -1.73 -11.76 0.57
CA ALA A 26 -2.56 -12.16 1.71
C ALA A 26 -3.86 -11.33 1.80
N ALA A 27 -3.86 -10.08 1.34
CA ALA A 27 -5.04 -9.21 1.38
C ALA A 27 -6.19 -9.81 0.55
N PHE A 28 -5.87 -10.41 -0.59
CA PHE A 28 -6.86 -11.04 -1.46
C PHE A 28 -7.48 -12.32 -0.89
N LEU A 29 -6.88 -12.89 0.16
CA LEU A 29 -7.37 -14.09 0.85
C LEU A 29 -8.05 -13.76 2.19
N TYR A 30 -7.52 -12.77 2.93
CA TYR A 30 -8.04 -12.41 4.25
C TYR A 30 -9.38 -11.67 4.16
N PHE A 31 -9.43 -10.64 3.29
CA PHE A 31 -10.61 -9.81 3.14
C PHE A 31 -11.59 -10.53 2.20
N GLN A 32 -12.71 -10.98 2.77
CA GLN A 32 -13.74 -11.68 2.01
C GLN A 32 -14.50 -10.75 1.04
N GLN A 33 -14.42 -9.44 1.25
CA GLN A 33 -14.97 -8.48 0.29
C GLN A 33 -13.93 -8.05 -0.77
N PRO A 34 -14.37 -7.69 -1.98
CA PRO A 34 -13.48 -7.19 -3.01
C PRO A 34 -12.67 -5.96 -2.58
N LEU A 35 -11.35 -6.02 -2.74
CA LEU A 35 -10.47 -4.87 -2.57
C LEU A 35 -10.73 -3.85 -3.68
N LEU A 36 -10.85 -2.57 -3.33
CA LEU A 36 -10.97 -1.49 -4.29
C LEU A 36 -9.60 -0.90 -4.57
N LEU A 37 -9.10 -1.16 -5.77
CA LEU A 37 -7.81 -0.71 -6.23
C LEU A 37 -7.96 0.59 -7.00
N THR A 38 -7.41 1.67 -6.47
CA THR A 38 -7.36 2.94 -7.17
C THR A 38 -6.42 2.83 -8.36
N ILE A 39 -6.85 3.36 -9.50
CA ILE A 39 -5.99 3.46 -10.70
C ILE A 39 -5.42 4.87 -10.84
N PRO A 40 -4.32 5.05 -11.60
CA PRO A 40 -3.73 6.36 -11.81
C PRO A 40 -4.73 7.35 -12.40
N PRO A 41 -4.66 8.63 -12.01
CA PRO A 41 -5.56 9.65 -12.53
C PRO A 41 -5.41 9.78 -14.05
N VAL A 42 -6.54 9.96 -14.73
CA VAL A 42 -6.62 10.01 -16.19
C VAL A 42 -6.85 11.45 -16.66
N VAL A 43 -6.07 11.87 -17.66
CA VAL A 43 -6.29 13.13 -18.37
C VAL A 43 -7.08 12.81 -19.64
N VAL A 44 -8.34 13.25 -19.69
CA VAL A 44 -9.25 12.93 -20.82
C VAL A 44 -9.23 13.99 -21.93
N THR A 45 -8.71 15.19 -21.66
CA THR A 45 -8.63 16.30 -22.60
C THR A 45 -7.39 16.18 -23.48
N LYS A 46 -7.53 15.62 -24.69
CA LYS A 46 -6.40 15.47 -25.63
C LYS A 46 -5.74 16.81 -26.00
N ASP A 47 -6.49 17.90 -25.95
CA ASP A 47 -6.02 19.22 -26.35
C ASP A 47 -4.98 19.81 -25.38
N SER A 48 -5.03 19.46 -24.09
CA SER A 48 -4.04 19.94 -23.12
C SER A 48 -2.63 19.41 -23.42
N TYR A 49 -2.49 18.32 -24.18
CA TYR A 49 -1.19 17.82 -24.65
C TYR A 49 -0.46 18.77 -25.61
N ALA A 50 -1.14 19.77 -26.18
CA ALA A 50 -0.49 20.84 -26.94
C ALA A 50 0.48 21.67 -26.07
N LEU A 51 0.37 21.59 -24.74
CA LEU A 51 1.34 22.17 -23.80
C LEU A 51 2.75 21.58 -23.97
N LEU A 52 2.87 20.28 -24.27
CA LEU A 52 4.17 19.60 -24.37
C LEU A 52 5.05 20.14 -25.52
N PRO A 53 4.55 20.27 -26.77
CA PRO A 53 5.27 20.97 -27.84
C PRO A 53 5.67 22.40 -27.44
N LEU A 54 4.82 23.12 -26.72
CA LEU A 54 5.08 24.51 -26.33
C LEU A 54 6.24 24.60 -25.33
N ILE A 55 6.27 23.72 -24.33
CA ILE A 55 7.40 23.59 -23.38
C ILE A 55 8.69 23.24 -24.13
N LYS A 56 8.66 22.28 -25.05
CA LYS A 56 9.83 21.90 -25.85
C LYS A 56 10.36 23.04 -26.72
N LYS A 57 9.46 23.83 -27.31
CA LYS A 57 9.80 24.98 -28.16
C LYS A 57 10.39 26.13 -27.35
N ARG A 58 9.75 26.50 -26.23
CA ARG A 58 10.11 27.69 -25.45
C ARG A 58 11.17 27.44 -24.37
N LYS A 59 11.35 26.19 -23.96
CA LYS A 59 12.32 25.75 -22.93
C LYS A 59 12.28 26.64 -21.67
N PRO A 60 11.10 26.84 -21.05
CA PRO A 60 11.03 27.63 -19.82
C PRO A 60 11.80 26.93 -18.69
N GLU A 61 12.26 27.69 -17.71
CA GLU A 61 13.03 27.18 -16.55
C GLU A 61 12.25 26.08 -15.80
N TRP A 62 10.94 26.27 -15.60
CA TRP A 62 10.05 25.28 -14.98
C TRP A 62 9.80 24.04 -15.83
N GLY A 63 10.17 24.06 -17.13
CA GLY A 63 9.85 23.00 -18.08
C GLY A 63 10.43 21.64 -17.68
N ALA A 64 11.61 21.61 -17.06
CA ALA A 64 12.22 20.37 -16.58
C ALA A 64 11.39 19.72 -15.46
N ALA A 65 10.89 20.52 -14.50
CA ALA A 65 10.04 20.04 -13.42
C ALA A 65 8.72 19.46 -13.96
N PHE A 66 8.07 20.15 -14.90
CA PHE A 66 6.87 19.64 -15.54
C PHE A 66 7.11 18.32 -16.30
N LEU A 67 8.21 18.23 -17.06
CA LEU A 67 8.54 17.01 -17.81
C LEU A 67 8.85 15.83 -16.88
N TYR A 68 9.45 16.09 -15.71
CA TYR A 68 9.61 15.09 -14.66
C TYR A 68 8.25 14.58 -14.16
N LEU A 69 7.32 15.48 -13.80
CA LEU A 69 5.97 15.10 -13.38
C LEU A 69 5.26 14.24 -14.43
N HIS A 70 5.33 14.67 -15.69
CA HIS A 70 4.70 13.96 -16.81
C HIS A 70 5.34 12.57 -17.04
N GLN A 71 6.66 12.45 -16.87
CA GLN A 71 7.34 11.16 -16.94
C GLN A 71 6.89 10.23 -15.80
N CYS A 72 6.82 10.73 -14.57
CA CYS A 72 6.32 9.98 -13.43
C CYS A 72 4.87 9.52 -13.64
N TRP A 73 3.98 10.40 -14.10
CA TRP A 73 2.61 10.03 -14.43
C TRP A 73 2.54 8.90 -15.49
N ARG A 74 3.37 8.95 -16.54
CA ARG A 74 3.45 7.84 -17.52
C ARG A 74 3.94 6.54 -16.88
N GLN A 75 4.96 6.61 -16.04
CA GLN A 75 5.47 5.44 -15.31
C GLN A 75 4.38 4.85 -14.40
N GLN A 76 3.57 5.70 -13.77
CA GLN A 76 2.41 5.31 -12.96
C GLN A 76 1.41 4.48 -13.78
N HIS A 77 1.03 4.98 -14.96
CA HIS A 77 0.11 4.29 -15.89
C HIS A 77 0.67 2.97 -16.42
N ASP A 78 1.96 2.93 -16.76
CA ASP A 78 2.60 1.70 -17.23
C ASP A 78 2.76 0.67 -16.10
N GLY A 79 3.06 1.13 -14.87
CA GLY A 79 3.11 0.30 -13.68
C GLY A 79 1.74 -0.28 -13.32
N ALA A 80 0.71 0.56 -13.30
CA ALA A 80 -0.68 0.15 -13.06
C ALA A 80 -1.16 -0.89 -14.07
N ARG A 81 -0.84 -0.73 -15.36
CA ARG A 81 -1.18 -1.73 -16.38
C ARG A 81 -0.50 -3.08 -16.10
N LYS A 82 0.80 -3.07 -15.82
CA LYS A 82 1.57 -4.29 -15.52
C LYS A 82 1.05 -5.02 -14.29
N ILE A 83 0.70 -4.30 -13.22
CA ILE A 83 0.16 -4.93 -12.02
C ILE A 83 -1.24 -5.49 -12.28
N LEU A 84 -2.11 -4.75 -12.97
CA LEU A 84 -3.45 -5.24 -13.33
C LEU A 84 -3.40 -6.48 -14.23
N ASP A 85 -2.44 -6.54 -15.17
CA ASP A 85 -2.18 -7.74 -15.97
C ASP A 85 -1.69 -8.90 -15.09
N THR A 86 -0.82 -8.60 -14.12
CA THR A 86 -0.26 -9.60 -13.18
C THR A 86 -1.35 -10.21 -12.30
N ILE A 87 -2.28 -9.40 -11.80
CA ILE A 87 -3.38 -9.85 -10.92
C ILE A 87 -4.67 -10.15 -11.68
N ALA A 88 -4.64 -10.18 -13.01
CA ALA A 88 -5.81 -10.45 -13.85
C ALA A 88 -6.61 -11.72 -13.44
N PRO A 89 -5.97 -12.82 -12.99
CA PRO A 89 -6.70 -14.01 -12.48
C PRO A 89 -7.64 -13.73 -11.29
N LEU A 90 -7.39 -12.65 -10.54
CA LEU A 90 -8.14 -12.23 -9.35
C LEU A 90 -9.29 -11.25 -9.68
N LYS A 91 -9.35 -10.75 -10.92
CA LYS A 91 -10.27 -9.69 -11.32
C LYS A 91 -11.71 -10.15 -11.22
N GLY A 92 -12.55 -9.35 -10.54
CA GLY A 92 -13.97 -9.66 -10.35
C GLY A 92 -14.26 -10.71 -9.29
N LYS A 93 -13.22 -11.33 -8.71
CA LYS A 93 -13.32 -12.27 -7.57
C LYS A 93 -12.98 -11.54 -6.27
N SER A 94 -11.75 -11.06 -6.16
CA SER A 94 -11.21 -10.47 -4.93
C SER A 94 -10.82 -9.00 -5.06
N PHE A 95 -10.97 -8.40 -6.24
CA PHE A 95 -10.81 -6.95 -6.38
C PHE A 95 -11.64 -6.32 -7.51
N LYS A 96 -11.83 -5.01 -7.40
CA LYS A 96 -12.36 -4.11 -8.43
C LYS A 96 -11.43 -2.90 -8.58
N THR A 97 -11.31 -2.39 -9.80
CA THR A 97 -10.61 -1.12 -10.03
C THR A 97 -11.58 0.04 -9.91
N ILE A 98 -11.19 1.09 -9.20
CA ILE A 98 -12.04 2.28 -9.02
C ILE A 98 -11.33 3.54 -9.51
N TRP A 99 -12.15 4.51 -9.90
CA TRP A 99 -11.73 5.86 -10.22
C TRP A 99 -12.22 6.75 -9.09
N LEU A 100 -11.29 7.45 -8.47
CA LEU A 100 -11.64 8.38 -7.40
C LEU A 100 -12.00 9.72 -8.04
N VAL A 101 -13.20 10.20 -7.71
CA VAL A 101 -13.72 11.48 -8.21
C VAL A 101 -13.70 12.47 -7.06
N TYR A 102 -12.88 13.50 -7.20
CA TYR A 102 -12.73 14.58 -6.23
C TYR A 102 -12.22 15.83 -6.94
N PRO A 103 -12.48 17.04 -6.42
CA PRO A 103 -11.95 18.27 -7.00
C PRO A 103 -10.42 18.27 -6.99
N ALA A 104 -9.81 18.55 -8.15
CA ALA A 104 -8.38 18.77 -8.27
C ALA A 104 -8.08 20.12 -8.94
N ASN A 105 -8.97 21.09 -8.74
CA ASN A 105 -8.89 22.44 -9.29
C ASN A 105 -7.95 23.34 -8.46
N SER A 106 -7.76 24.59 -8.86
CA SER A 106 -6.81 25.49 -8.19
C SER A 106 -7.12 25.69 -6.70
N ASP A 107 -8.39 25.87 -6.34
CA ASP A 107 -8.82 25.97 -4.94
C ASP A 107 -8.57 24.69 -4.14
N ALA A 108 -8.77 23.51 -4.75
CA ALA A 108 -8.48 22.23 -4.12
C ALA A 108 -6.99 22.04 -3.86
N LEU A 109 -6.13 22.48 -4.78
CA LEU A 109 -4.68 22.44 -4.59
C LEU A 109 -4.26 23.31 -3.40
N GLU A 110 -4.83 24.50 -3.22
CA GLU A 110 -4.54 25.33 -2.03
C GLU A 110 -5.01 24.67 -0.73
N ARG A 111 -6.25 24.16 -0.70
CA ARG A 111 -6.79 23.45 0.47
C ARG A 111 -5.97 22.22 0.84
N SER A 112 -5.39 21.52 -0.15
CA SER A 112 -4.54 20.37 0.08
C SER A 112 -3.25 20.73 0.85
N GLY A 113 -2.71 21.93 0.60
CA GLY A 113 -1.56 22.45 1.35
C GLY A 113 -1.91 22.77 2.80
N ILE A 114 -3.09 23.35 3.02
CA ILE A 114 -3.60 23.60 4.38
C ILE A 114 -3.74 22.27 5.13
N LEU A 115 -4.38 21.27 4.51
CA LEU A 115 -4.53 19.93 5.10
C LEU A 115 -3.17 19.27 5.41
N ALA A 116 -2.19 19.35 4.51
CA ALA A 116 -0.87 18.77 4.74
C ALA A 116 -0.15 19.38 5.97
N THR A 117 -0.51 20.62 6.35
CA THR A 117 0.06 21.32 7.50
C THR A 117 -0.85 21.32 8.75
N SER A 118 -2.04 20.72 8.69
CA SER A 118 -3.02 20.81 9.78
C SER A 118 -2.59 20.09 11.06
N GLY A 119 -1.68 19.11 10.95
CA GLY A 119 -1.04 18.44 12.08
C GLY A 119 0.20 19.14 12.63
N GLY A 120 0.45 20.40 12.24
CA GLY A 120 1.61 21.19 12.69
C GLY A 120 2.95 20.83 12.01
N LEU A 121 2.94 19.94 11.02
CA LEU A 121 4.12 19.59 10.22
C LEU A 121 4.35 20.62 9.10
N SER A 122 5.63 20.90 8.79
CA SER A 122 5.99 21.78 7.68
C SER A 122 5.91 21.06 6.33
N LEU A 123 5.70 21.81 5.24
CA LEU A 123 5.72 21.25 3.88
C LEU A 123 7.07 20.61 3.52
N ASP A 124 8.19 21.11 4.07
CA ASP A 124 9.51 20.51 3.88
C ASP A 124 9.62 19.12 4.52
N LEU A 125 9.06 18.95 5.71
CA LEU A 125 9.02 17.64 6.36
C LEU A 125 8.08 16.69 5.60
N MET A 126 6.90 17.18 5.22
CA MET A 126 5.92 16.42 4.44
C MET A 126 6.45 15.98 3.08
N ALA A 127 7.34 16.76 2.46
CA ALA A 127 7.96 16.41 1.19
C ALA A 127 8.80 15.12 1.27
N ASN A 128 9.29 14.76 2.46
CA ASN A 128 10.00 13.49 2.69
C ASN A 128 9.05 12.31 2.96
N MET A 129 7.77 12.58 3.21
CA MET A 129 6.76 11.57 3.55
C MET A 129 5.90 11.16 2.36
N VAL A 130 5.72 12.04 1.37
CA VAL A 130 4.85 11.77 0.22
C VAL A 130 5.55 10.93 -0.84
N ASN A 131 4.83 10.01 -1.48
CA ASN A 131 5.34 9.27 -2.63
C ASN A 131 5.36 10.19 -3.88
N PRO A 132 6.54 10.51 -4.45
CA PRO A 132 6.64 11.45 -5.57
C PRO A 132 5.96 10.94 -6.85
N LEU A 133 5.95 9.63 -7.08
CA LEU A 133 5.30 9.02 -8.24
C LEU A 133 3.79 9.23 -8.19
N THR A 134 3.18 8.94 -7.04
CA THR A 134 1.75 9.14 -6.80
C THR A 134 1.36 10.61 -6.85
N ALA A 135 2.12 11.47 -6.16
CA ALA A 135 1.94 12.91 -6.16
C ALA A 135 1.97 13.52 -7.58
N SER A 136 2.91 13.05 -8.41
CA SER A 136 3.06 13.54 -9.77
C SER A 136 1.85 13.26 -10.63
N GLY A 137 1.20 12.12 -10.46
CA GLY A 137 -0.01 11.80 -11.20
C GLY A 137 -1.14 12.77 -10.91
N GLU A 138 -1.34 13.11 -9.64
CA GLU A 138 -2.37 14.05 -9.22
C GLU A 138 -2.06 15.48 -9.66
N LEU A 139 -0.80 15.91 -9.61
CA LEU A 139 -0.40 17.19 -10.18
C LEU A 139 -0.60 17.26 -11.70
N ILE A 140 -0.32 16.17 -12.42
CA ILE A 140 -0.56 16.14 -13.86
C ILE A 140 -2.06 16.22 -14.14
N ARG A 141 -2.90 15.53 -13.38
CA ARG A 141 -4.36 15.69 -13.50
C ARG A 141 -4.78 17.13 -13.23
N HIS A 142 -4.30 17.74 -12.14
CA HIS A 142 -4.59 19.13 -11.81
C HIS A 142 -4.24 20.06 -12.98
N ILE A 143 -3.01 20.00 -13.50
CA ILE A 143 -2.55 20.90 -14.58
C ILE A 143 -3.26 20.59 -15.90
N MET A 144 -3.23 19.34 -16.33
CA MET A 144 -3.59 18.94 -17.70
C MET A 144 -5.09 18.71 -17.87
N LEU A 145 -5.88 18.65 -16.81
CA LEU A 145 -7.33 18.53 -16.87
C LEU A 145 -8.01 19.72 -16.19
N GLU A 146 -7.82 19.89 -14.90
CA GLU A 146 -8.63 20.82 -14.11
C GLU A 146 -8.28 22.28 -14.42
N ALA A 147 -7.01 22.67 -14.33
CA ALA A 147 -6.55 24.02 -14.67
C ALA A 147 -6.78 24.34 -16.15
N PHE A 148 -6.62 23.36 -17.05
CA PHE A 148 -6.94 23.52 -18.46
C PHE A 148 -8.42 23.87 -18.69
N LEU A 149 -9.32 23.20 -17.96
CA LEU A 149 -10.76 23.48 -18.02
C LEU A 149 -11.11 24.83 -17.37
N GLU A 150 -10.49 25.19 -16.24
CA GLU A 150 -10.64 26.51 -15.59
C GLU A 150 -10.24 27.65 -16.54
N LEU A 151 -9.26 27.40 -17.41
CA LEU A 151 -8.76 28.34 -18.41
C LEU A 151 -9.48 28.22 -19.77
N ASN A 152 -10.68 27.63 -19.79
CA ASN A 152 -11.52 27.47 -20.98
C ASN A 152 -10.82 26.79 -22.17
N GLY A 153 -9.86 25.90 -21.90
CA GLY A 153 -9.13 25.17 -22.93
C GLY A 153 -8.02 25.97 -23.62
N ASP A 154 -7.60 27.12 -23.08
CA ASP A 154 -6.50 27.91 -23.63
C ASP A 154 -5.12 27.37 -23.19
N VAL A 155 -4.38 26.82 -24.15
CA VAL A 155 -3.05 26.23 -23.94
C VAL A 155 -1.98 27.28 -23.62
N GLU A 156 -2.09 28.50 -24.17
CA GLU A 156 -1.15 29.58 -23.88
C GLU A 156 -1.40 30.14 -22.47
N ALA A 157 -2.66 30.25 -22.06
CA ALA A 157 -3.01 30.56 -20.68
C ALA A 157 -2.51 29.47 -19.72
N LEU A 158 -2.68 28.20 -20.06
CA LEU A 158 -2.16 27.09 -19.27
C LEU A 158 -0.63 27.11 -19.14
N PHE A 159 0.08 27.49 -20.21
CA PHE A 159 1.54 27.67 -20.17
C PHE A 159 1.96 28.77 -19.19
N LYS A 160 1.23 29.90 -19.16
CA LYS A 160 1.47 31.00 -18.21
C LYS A 160 1.17 30.55 -16.78
N TYR A 161 0.05 29.86 -16.58
CA TYR A 161 -0.34 29.29 -15.30
C TYR A 161 0.76 28.37 -14.72
N CYS A 162 1.30 27.45 -15.53
CA CYS A 162 2.42 26.61 -15.09
C CYS A 162 3.63 27.46 -14.65
N GLY A 163 3.95 28.52 -15.40
CA GLY A 163 5.02 29.44 -15.02
C GLY A 163 4.80 30.05 -13.64
N GLU A 164 3.61 30.57 -13.38
CA GLU A 164 3.25 31.16 -12.09
C GLU A 164 3.27 30.11 -10.97
N LEU A 165 2.72 28.91 -11.22
CA LEU A 165 2.67 27.82 -10.24
C LEU A 165 4.07 27.39 -9.78
N PHE A 166 4.99 27.13 -10.71
CA PHE A 166 6.35 26.68 -10.41
C PHE A 166 7.29 27.81 -9.92
N ILE A 167 6.94 29.07 -10.15
CA ILE A 167 7.65 30.22 -9.56
C ILE A 167 7.24 30.42 -8.10
N ARG A 168 5.93 30.30 -7.82
CA ARG A 168 5.37 30.55 -6.50
C ARG A 168 5.76 29.47 -5.49
N GLU A 169 5.85 28.22 -5.94
CA GLU A 169 6.10 27.08 -5.06
C GLU A 169 7.15 26.12 -5.64
N PRO A 170 8.13 25.68 -4.82
CA PRO A 170 9.10 24.71 -5.26
C PRO A 170 8.42 23.34 -5.47
N LEU A 171 8.95 22.56 -6.40
CA LEU A 171 8.41 21.25 -6.79
C LEU A 171 8.11 20.32 -5.59
N PRO A 172 8.96 20.19 -4.55
CA PRO A 172 8.65 19.36 -3.39
C PRO A 172 7.34 19.75 -2.68
N HIS A 173 7.03 21.04 -2.56
CA HIS A 173 5.79 21.51 -1.92
C HIS A 173 4.59 21.24 -2.81
N LEU A 174 4.75 21.44 -4.12
CA LEU A 174 3.73 21.05 -5.09
C LEU A 174 3.43 19.55 -5.02
N LEU A 175 4.44 18.69 -4.87
CA LEU A 175 4.25 17.25 -4.71
C LEU A 175 3.46 16.93 -3.44
N VAL A 176 3.72 17.62 -2.33
CA VAL A 176 2.91 17.48 -1.12
C VAL A 176 1.46 17.84 -1.40
N LYS A 177 1.20 19.04 -1.96
CA LYS A 177 -0.17 19.47 -2.32
C LYS A 177 -0.86 18.46 -3.24
N GLY A 178 -0.19 18.06 -4.33
CA GLY A 178 -0.69 17.06 -5.26
C GLY A 178 -1.04 15.73 -4.60
N TYR A 179 -0.17 15.23 -3.72
CA TYR A 179 -0.43 14.00 -2.99
C TYR A 179 -1.69 14.09 -2.12
N PHE A 180 -1.92 15.25 -1.49
CA PHE A 180 -3.03 15.50 -0.59
C PHE A 180 -4.36 15.86 -1.29
N LEU A 181 -4.38 16.12 -2.59
CA LEU A 181 -5.62 16.40 -3.35
C LEU A 181 -6.71 15.33 -3.16
N ARG A 182 -6.28 14.07 -2.99
CA ARG A 182 -7.18 12.92 -2.85
C ARG A 182 -7.61 12.69 -1.39
N MET A 183 -6.81 13.11 -0.41
CA MET A 183 -7.04 12.82 1.00
C MET A 183 -8.38 13.33 1.58
N PRO A 184 -8.98 14.44 1.11
CA PRO A 184 -10.32 14.83 1.50
C PRO A 184 -11.40 13.77 1.27
N MET A 185 -11.21 12.79 0.39
CA MET A 185 -12.19 11.69 0.27
C MET A 185 -12.26 10.81 1.52
N LEU A 186 -11.15 10.72 2.27
CA LEU A 186 -11.09 9.94 3.51
C LEU A 186 -11.94 10.60 4.59
N THR A 187 -12.03 11.94 4.57
CA THR A 187 -12.89 12.69 5.51
C THR A 187 -14.34 12.73 5.04
N GLN A 188 -14.60 12.61 3.73
CA GLN A 188 -15.96 12.58 3.17
C GLN A 188 -16.66 11.22 3.33
N ASN A 189 -15.90 10.14 3.57
CA ASN A 189 -16.43 8.78 3.76
C ASN A 189 -16.00 8.23 5.14
N PRO A 190 -16.53 8.79 6.24
CA PRO A 190 -16.19 8.32 7.58
C PRO A 190 -16.60 6.85 7.72
N GLY A 191 -15.68 6.01 8.22
CA GLY A 191 -15.90 4.57 8.41
C GLY A 191 -15.50 3.67 7.24
N MET A 192 -15.01 4.22 6.11
CA MET A 192 -14.45 3.41 5.03
C MET A 192 -13.06 2.85 5.43
N PRO A 193 -12.86 1.53 5.46
CA PRO A 193 -11.55 0.95 5.76
C PRO A 193 -10.54 1.26 4.65
N VAL A 194 -9.36 1.75 5.05
CA VAL A 194 -8.28 2.15 4.15
C VAL A 194 -7.06 1.29 4.38
N LEU A 195 -6.53 0.70 3.31
CA LEU A 195 -5.24 0.02 3.31
C LEU A 195 -4.16 0.99 2.85
N LEU A 196 -3.45 1.58 3.81
CA LEU A 196 -2.37 2.54 3.53
C LEU A 196 -1.22 1.87 2.78
N THR A 197 -0.89 2.44 1.63
CA THR A 197 0.25 2.03 0.79
C THR A 197 1.49 2.90 0.98
N ASN A 198 1.33 4.06 1.62
CA ASN A 198 2.43 4.96 1.97
C ASN A 198 2.54 5.03 3.49
N GLU A 199 3.37 4.16 4.03
CA GLU A 199 3.59 4.02 5.47
C GLU A 199 4.20 5.27 6.11
N ASN A 200 4.91 6.10 5.33
CA ASN A 200 5.53 7.32 5.84
C ASN A 200 4.50 8.39 6.29
N LEU A 201 3.21 8.22 5.98
CA LEU A 201 2.15 9.13 6.40
C LEU A 201 1.56 8.84 7.75
N THR A 202 1.88 7.68 8.33
CA THR A 202 1.40 7.30 9.66
C THR A 202 1.76 8.35 10.72
N GLU A 203 2.97 8.93 10.65
CA GLU A 203 3.38 10.05 11.51
C GLU A 203 2.44 11.25 11.34
N PHE A 204 2.18 11.67 10.10
CA PHE A 204 1.23 12.77 9.82
C PHE A 204 -0.20 12.45 10.30
N LEU A 205 -0.69 11.24 10.07
CA LEU A 205 -2.04 10.83 10.50
C LEU A 205 -2.18 10.89 12.03
N SER A 206 -1.09 10.60 12.76
CA SER A 206 -1.06 10.68 14.22
C SER A 206 -1.10 12.10 14.78
N THR A 207 -0.74 13.11 13.99
CA THR A 207 -0.74 14.52 14.40
C THR A 207 -2.01 15.27 14.02
N LEU A 208 -2.92 14.63 13.27
CA LEU A 208 -4.18 15.25 12.89
C LEU A 208 -5.03 15.56 14.13
N PRO A 209 -5.63 16.75 14.23
CA PRO A 209 -6.54 17.12 15.31
C PRO A 209 -7.88 16.41 15.10
N ILE A 210 -7.92 15.11 15.41
CA ILE A 210 -9.16 14.34 15.42
C ILE A 210 -9.79 14.61 16.79
N GLU A 211 -10.97 15.23 16.81
CA GLU A 211 -11.87 15.10 17.96
C GLU A 211 -12.16 13.61 18.08
N ALA A 212 -11.45 12.93 18.98
CA ALA A 212 -11.76 11.56 19.32
C ALA A 212 -13.21 11.57 19.80
N VAL A 213 -14.14 11.16 18.93
CA VAL A 213 -15.39 10.60 19.41
C VAL A 213 -14.91 9.41 20.23
N VAL A 214 -14.92 9.59 21.55
CA VAL A 214 -14.65 8.53 22.51
C VAL A 214 -15.85 7.59 22.41
N GLU A 215 -15.95 6.87 21.29
CA GLU A 215 -16.30 5.46 21.42
C GLU A 215 -15.25 4.92 22.36
N THR A 216 -15.73 4.48 23.53
CA THR A 216 -14.94 3.87 24.58
C THR A 216 -13.78 3.11 23.97
N ALA A 217 -12.56 3.40 24.44
CA ALA A 217 -11.29 2.82 24.01
C ALA A 217 -11.18 1.30 24.31
N GLU A 218 -12.29 0.56 24.24
CA GLU A 218 -12.45 -0.83 24.66
C GLU A 218 -12.35 -1.85 23.53
N GLU A 219 -12.37 -1.48 22.25
CA GLU A 219 -12.16 -2.46 21.19
C GLU A 219 -11.16 -1.96 20.15
N ILE A 220 -9.87 -2.14 20.45
CA ILE A 220 -8.91 -2.45 19.39
C ILE A 220 -9.51 -3.59 18.58
N ASP A 221 -9.77 -3.40 17.29
CA ASP A 221 -10.37 -4.45 16.49
C ASP A 221 -9.41 -5.65 16.42
N ASN A 222 -9.85 -6.81 16.94
CA ASN A 222 -9.09 -8.07 16.84
C ASN A 222 -8.72 -8.38 15.39
N ASP A 223 -9.52 -7.89 14.45
CA ASP A 223 -9.30 -8.07 13.02
C ASP A 223 -8.00 -7.42 12.55
N VAL A 224 -7.55 -6.30 13.13
CA VAL A 224 -6.27 -5.66 12.76
C VAL A 224 -5.06 -6.51 13.16
N ILE A 225 -5.08 -7.07 14.37
CA ILE A 225 -4.01 -7.95 14.86
C ILE A 225 -4.03 -9.27 14.09
N ALA A 226 -5.22 -9.84 13.88
CA ALA A 226 -5.39 -11.07 13.13
C ALA A 226 -4.97 -10.93 11.66
N TRP A 227 -5.29 -9.81 11.02
CA TRP A 227 -4.82 -9.45 9.68
C TRP A 227 -3.29 -9.45 9.61
N GLU A 228 -2.62 -8.78 10.55
CA GLU A 228 -1.15 -8.70 10.53
C GLU A 228 -0.51 -10.08 10.72
N LEU A 229 -1.05 -10.90 11.63
CA LEU A 229 -0.61 -12.29 11.82
C LEU A 229 -0.79 -13.12 10.54
N PHE A 230 -1.97 -13.05 9.94
CA PHE A 230 -2.31 -13.77 8.71
C PHE A 230 -1.40 -13.36 7.55
N ARG A 231 -1.19 -12.04 7.39
CA ARG A 231 -0.29 -11.47 6.39
C ARG A 231 1.13 -12.01 6.54
N GLN A 232 1.68 -11.98 7.75
CA GLN A 232 3.06 -12.43 8.00
C GLN A 232 3.25 -13.92 7.73
N ILE A 233 2.22 -14.74 8.01
CA ILE A 233 2.24 -16.17 7.71
C ILE A 233 2.29 -16.42 6.20
N LEU A 234 1.49 -15.70 5.40
CA LEU A 234 1.33 -15.99 3.98
C LEU A 234 2.23 -15.18 3.04
N SER A 235 2.65 -13.97 3.42
CA SER A 235 3.49 -13.09 2.60
C SER A 235 4.75 -13.76 2.04
N PRO A 236 5.49 -14.61 2.76
CA PRO A 236 6.66 -15.30 2.19
C PRO A 236 6.34 -16.16 0.95
N HIS A 237 5.11 -16.66 0.85
CA HIS A 237 4.64 -17.49 -0.25
C HIS A 237 3.94 -16.68 -1.34
N LEU A 238 3.24 -15.61 -0.96
CA LEU A 238 2.40 -14.83 -1.86
C LEU A 238 3.04 -13.52 -2.34
N ASP A 239 4.09 -13.03 -1.68
CA ASP A 239 4.69 -11.71 -1.90
C ASP A 239 6.19 -11.76 -2.26
N PRO A 240 6.69 -10.84 -3.11
CA PRO A 240 5.91 -9.91 -3.94
C PRO A 240 5.05 -10.63 -4.98
N LEU A 241 3.93 -10.04 -5.35
CA LEU A 241 3.04 -10.62 -6.35
C LEU A 241 3.72 -10.80 -7.71
N ASN A 242 3.36 -11.89 -8.38
CA ASN A 242 3.70 -12.16 -9.78
C ASN A 242 2.61 -13.05 -10.38
N ALA A 243 2.64 -13.29 -11.69
CA ALA A 243 1.59 -14.04 -12.39
C ALA A 243 1.32 -15.42 -11.75
N LYS A 244 2.37 -16.19 -11.43
CA LYS A 244 2.24 -17.50 -10.79
C LYS A 244 1.59 -17.41 -9.40
N ARG A 245 1.94 -16.39 -8.62
CA ARG A 245 1.36 -16.16 -7.29
C ARG A 245 -0.09 -15.69 -7.37
N ALA A 246 -0.42 -14.85 -8.34
CA ALA A 246 -1.81 -14.45 -8.59
C ALA A 246 -2.68 -15.62 -9.03
N GLU A 247 -2.17 -16.51 -9.88
CA GLU A 247 -2.83 -17.77 -10.25
C GLU A 247 -3.05 -18.68 -9.03
N LEU A 248 -2.01 -18.85 -8.19
CA LEU A 248 -2.13 -19.61 -6.96
C LEU A 248 -3.22 -19.02 -6.04
N ILE A 249 -3.23 -17.71 -5.83
CA ILE A 249 -4.26 -17.05 -5.02
C ILE A 249 -5.65 -17.28 -5.62
N ALA A 250 -5.79 -17.21 -6.94
CA ALA A 250 -7.05 -17.48 -7.62
C ALA A 250 -7.53 -18.93 -7.41
N GLU A 251 -6.62 -19.91 -7.49
CA GLU A 251 -6.90 -21.32 -7.22
C GLU A 251 -7.31 -21.55 -5.76
N LEU A 252 -6.61 -20.91 -4.82
CA LEU A 252 -6.93 -21.00 -3.39
C LEU A 252 -8.33 -20.42 -3.10
N LEU A 253 -8.68 -19.29 -3.72
CA LEU A 253 -10.01 -18.69 -3.59
C LEU A 253 -11.13 -19.58 -4.13
N GLU A 254 -10.86 -20.38 -5.15
CA GLU A 254 -11.84 -21.29 -5.76
C GLU A 254 -11.98 -22.63 -5.03
N SER A 255 -10.87 -23.18 -4.53
CA SER A 255 -10.80 -24.57 -4.09
C SER A 255 -10.53 -24.76 -2.60
N ARG A 256 -10.15 -23.69 -1.87
CA ARG A 256 -9.66 -23.75 -0.49
C ARG A 256 -10.27 -22.68 0.43
N THR A 257 -11.48 -22.22 0.13
CA THR A 257 -12.15 -21.16 0.90
C THR A 257 -12.34 -21.54 2.37
N GLU A 258 -12.65 -22.80 2.67
CA GLU A 258 -12.80 -23.30 4.05
C GLU A 258 -11.47 -23.31 4.81
N GLU A 259 -10.37 -23.70 4.16
CA GLU A 259 -9.02 -23.65 4.72
C GLU A 259 -8.58 -22.19 5.01
N ILE A 260 -8.86 -21.27 4.08
CA ILE A 260 -8.59 -19.84 4.26
C ILE A 260 -9.35 -19.31 5.49
N GLU A 261 -10.64 -19.63 5.60
CA GLU A 261 -11.46 -19.17 6.71
C GLU A 261 -11.01 -19.77 8.05
N ARG A 262 -10.62 -21.04 8.08
CA ARG A 262 -10.04 -21.66 9.29
C ARG A 262 -8.76 -20.96 9.73
N LEU A 263 -7.86 -20.63 8.79
CA LEU A 263 -6.65 -19.88 9.08
C LEU A 263 -6.97 -18.48 9.64
N ARG A 264 -7.96 -17.79 9.05
CA ARG A 264 -8.45 -16.48 9.51
C ARG A 264 -8.97 -16.54 10.95
N LEU A 265 -9.89 -17.48 11.24
CA LEU A 265 -10.46 -17.67 12.58
C LEU A 265 -9.41 -18.01 13.64
N LYS A 266 -8.35 -18.73 13.27
CA LYS A 266 -7.22 -18.99 14.18
C LYS A 266 -6.36 -17.76 14.45
N CYS A 267 -6.17 -16.90 13.45
CA CYS A 267 -5.47 -15.63 13.65
C CYS A 267 -6.29 -14.71 14.57
N LEU A 268 -7.63 -14.70 14.44
CA LEU A 268 -8.54 -14.01 15.36
C LEU A 268 -8.47 -14.57 16.79
N ALA A 269 -8.52 -15.89 16.96
CA ALA A 269 -8.36 -16.50 18.27
C ALA A 269 -6.99 -16.19 18.91
N LEU A 270 -5.93 -16.13 18.10
CA LEU A 270 -4.60 -15.72 18.57
C LEU A 270 -4.58 -14.22 18.96
N ALA A 271 -5.25 -13.36 18.20
CA ALA A 271 -5.39 -11.94 18.55
C ALA A 271 -6.08 -11.75 19.92
N ASP A 272 -7.12 -12.55 20.22
CA ASP A 272 -7.79 -12.56 21.53
C ASP A 272 -6.84 -12.97 22.66
N GLU A 273 -6.00 -13.99 22.44
CA GLU A 273 -5.00 -14.44 23.42
C GLU A 273 -3.92 -13.36 23.67
N VAL A 274 -3.56 -12.61 22.61
CA VAL A 274 -2.50 -11.58 22.62
C VAL A 274 -2.90 -10.30 23.36
N LYS A 275 -4.18 -9.93 23.36
CA LYS A 275 -4.69 -8.72 24.04
C LYS A 275 -4.53 -8.73 25.57
N GLN A 276 -4.17 -9.86 26.18
CA GLN A 276 -4.06 -9.96 27.64
C GLN A 276 -2.80 -9.25 28.16
N PRO A 277 -2.93 -8.24 29.06
CA PRO A 277 -1.83 -7.37 29.49
C PRO A 277 -0.60 -8.07 30.08
N GLY A 278 -0.73 -9.32 30.55
CA GLY A 278 0.34 -10.12 31.14
C GLY A 278 1.12 -11.02 30.17
N MET A 279 0.75 -11.06 28.88
CA MET A 279 1.29 -12.01 27.90
C MET A 279 2.26 -11.38 26.88
N LEU A 280 2.36 -10.06 26.84
CA LEU A 280 3.17 -9.30 25.85
C LEU A 280 4.66 -9.65 25.89
N GLU A 281 5.23 -9.90 27.07
CA GLU A 281 6.65 -10.31 27.22
C GLU A 281 6.93 -11.76 26.79
N LYS A 282 5.90 -12.61 26.75
CA LYS A 282 6.00 -14.03 26.35
C LYS A 282 5.50 -14.30 24.94
N LEU A 283 4.98 -13.29 24.27
CA LEU A 283 4.26 -13.38 23.01
C LEU A 283 5.07 -14.04 21.87
N PRO A 284 6.39 -13.80 21.68
CA PRO A 284 7.13 -14.46 20.60
C PRO A 284 7.17 -15.97 20.79
N SER A 285 7.44 -16.42 22.01
CA SER A 285 7.45 -17.84 22.37
C SER A 285 6.06 -18.48 22.30
N GLN A 286 5.00 -17.70 22.55
CA GLN A 286 3.62 -18.17 22.49
C GLN A 286 3.08 -18.20 21.06
N ILE A 287 3.37 -17.19 20.24
CA ILE A 287 3.07 -17.17 18.81
C ILE A 287 3.86 -18.29 18.12
N GLU A 288 5.15 -18.46 18.44
CA GLU A 288 5.95 -19.58 17.94
C GLU A 288 5.33 -20.93 18.31
N LYS A 289 5.00 -21.13 19.59
CA LYS A 289 4.39 -22.36 20.07
C LYS A 289 3.02 -22.58 19.44
N PHE A 290 2.18 -21.56 19.36
CA PHE A 290 0.83 -21.62 18.78
C PHE A 290 0.91 -21.96 17.29
N ILE A 291 1.78 -21.30 16.54
CA ILE A 291 1.95 -21.55 15.11
C ILE A 291 2.46 -22.98 14.87
N LYS A 292 3.51 -23.41 15.58
CA LYS A 292 4.05 -24.78 15.49
C LYS A 292 3.03 -25.86 15.92
N THR A 293 2.23 -25.60 16.95
CA THR A 293 1.30 -26.62 17.48
C THR A 293 -0.08 -26.63 16.82
N ARG A 294 -0.56 -25.49 16.31
CA ARG A 294 -1.96 -25.33 15.86
C ARG A 294 -2.12 -24.95 14.40
N LEU A 295 -1.13 -24.30 13.77
CA LEU A 295 -1.24 -23.78 12.39
C LEU A 295 -0.38 -24.53 11.38
N GLU A 296 0.70 -25.18 11.84
CA GLU A 296 1.67 -25.88 11.01
C GLU A 296 1.00 -26.86 10.03
N ARG A 297 0.12 -27.73 10.52
CA ARG A 297 -0.60 -28.71 9.68
C ARG A 297 -1.49 -28.05 8.61
N GLU A 298 -2.20 -26.98 8.97
CA GLU A 298 -3.13 -26.33 8.04
C GLU A 298 -2.42 -25.47 7.01
N ILE A 299 -1.27 -24.87 7.35
CA ILE A 299 -0.43 -24.16 6.38
C ILE A 299 0.20 -25.17 5.41
N ALA A 300 0.58 -26.35 5.89
CA ALA A 300 1.02 -27.44 5.04
C ALA A 300 -0.08 -27.94 4.10
N GLU A 301 -1.31 -28.08 4.60
CA GLU A 301 -2.49 -28.48 3.82
C GLU A 301 -2.90 -27.40 2.79
N LEU A 302 -2.96 -26.12 3.21
CA LEU A 302 -3.34 -24.98 2.38
C LEU A 302 -2.32 -24.73 1.26
N LEU A 303 -1.02 -24.79 1.58
CA LEU A 303 0.05 -24.49 0.62
C LEU A 303 0.63 -25.73 -0.08
N GLN A 304 0.11 -26.92 0.25
CA GLN A 304 0.62 -28.23 -0.23
C GLN A 304 2.14 -28.39 -0.05
N ILE A 305 2.65 -27.93 1.10
CA ILE A 305 4.09 -27.92 1.40
C ILE A 305 4.46 -29.21 2.15
N ASP A 306 5.59 -29.83 1.78
CA ASP A 306 6.12 -30.97 2.53
C ASP A 306 6.55 -30.56 3.96
N GLN A 307 6.44 -31.49 4.89
CA GLN A 307 6.66 -31.22 6.32
C GLN A 307 8.07 -30.66 6.63
N ARG A 308 9.10 -31.02 5.83
CA ARG A 308 10.48 -30.53 6.02
C ARG A 308 10.68 -29.11 5.51
N ALA A 309 10.02 -28.75 4.42
CA ALA A 309 10.02 -27.40 3.86
C ALA A 309 9.27 -26.44 4.78
N LEU A 310 8.18 -26.91 5.39
CA LEU A 310 7.39 -26.22 6.39
C LEU A 310 8.18 -25.97 7.70
N GLU A 311 8.88 -26.98 8.21
CA GLU A 311 9.70 -26.85 9.42
C GLU A 311 10.87 -25.88 9.21
N LYS A 312 11.55 -25.95 8.05
CA LYS A 312 12.56 -24.97 7.65
C LYS A 312 12.00 -23.56 7.51
N PHE A 313 10.76 -23.44 7.04
CA PHE A 313 10.06 -22.18 6.90
C PHE A 313 9.78 -21.53 8.26
N PHE A 314 9.15 -22.26 9.19
CA PHE A 314 8.89 -21.73 10.53
C PHE A 314 10.18 -21.38 11.25
N ASN A 315 11.22 -22.21 11.13
CA ASN A 315 12.52 -21.87 11.70
C ASN A 315 13.11 -20.59 11.09
N ALA A 316 12.92 -20.32 9.79
CA ALA A 316 13.36 -19.08 9.16
C ALA A 316 12.49 -17.86 9.52
N LEU A 317 11.17 -18.05 9.71
CA LEU A 317 10.22 -17.03 10.13
C LEU A 317 10.46 -16.63 11.60
N PHE A 318 10.63 -17.60 12.50
CA PHE A 318 10.90 -17.34 13.93
C PHE A 318 12.33 -16.92 14.22
N ALA A 319 13.30 -17.29 13.38
CA ALA A 319 14.66 -16.76 13.48
C ALA A 319 14.75 -15.27 13.06
N ASP A 320 13.68 -14.70 12.49
CA ASP A 320 13.63 -13.26 12.21
C ASP A 320 13.16 -12.47 13.44
N GLU A 321 14.06 -12.36 14.41
CA GLU A 321 13.85 -11.64 15.67
C GLU A 321 13.40 -10.19 15.43
N LYS A 322 13.86 -9.55 14.34
CA LYS A 322 13.47 -8.16 14.00
C LYS A 322 12.02 -8.07 13.55
N THR A 323 11.56 -9.02 12.75
CA THR A 323 10.15 -9.10 12.29
C THR A 323 9.22 -9.30 13.49
N TRP A 324 9.56 -10.21 14.40
CA TRP A 324 8.73 -10.47 15.59
C TRP A 324 8.79 -9.35 16.62
N LEU A 325 9.96 -8.76 16.87
CA LEU A 325 10.09 -7.58 17.73
C LEU A 325 9.26 -6.41 17.20
N ALA A 326 9.14 -6.29 15.88
CA ALA A 326 8.38 -5.27 15.23
C ALA A 326 6.86 -5.57 15.25
N ILE A 327 6.43 -6.83 15.10
CA ILE A 327 5.05 -7.24 15.38
C ILE A 327 4.69 -7.00 16.86
N LEU A 328 5.59 -7.33 17.79
CA LEU A 328 5.43 -7.05 19.22
C LEU A 328 5.26 -5.57 19.49
N THR A 329 6.15 -4.75 18.96
CA THR A 329 6.12 -3.30 19.19
C THR A 329 4.87 -2.67 18.56
N PHE A 330 4.37 -3.26 17.47
CA PHE A 330 3.09 -2.89 16.86
C PHE A 330 1.92 -3.25 17.77
N ILE A 331 1.86 -4.49 18.25
CA ILE A 331 0.82 -4.97 19.16
C ILE A 331 0.85 -4.23 20.50
N THR A 332 2.03 -3.97 21.07
CA THR A 332 2.16 -3.21 22.33
C THR A 332 1.79 -1.76 22.14
N GLY A 333 2.17 -1.14 21.02
CA GLY A 333 1.76 0.22 20.69
C GLY A 333 0.23 0.34 20.53
N ILE A 334 -0.40 -0.66 19.90
CA ILE A 334 -1.85 -0.72 19.72
C ILE A 334 -2.54 -0.89 21.08
N THR A 335 -2.09 -1.86 21.88
CA THR A 335 -2.69 -2.18 23.20
C THR A 335 -2.44 -1.10 24.26
N ALA A 336 -1.35 -0.34 24.16
CA ALA A 336 -1.04 0.78 25.05
C ALA A 336 -1.64 2.12 24.59
N ASN A 337 -2.40 2.15 23.49
CA ASN A 337 -2.90 3.38 22.85
C ASN A 337 -1.79 4.39 22.52
N GLN A 338 -0.58 3.89 22.20
CA GLN A 338 0.59 4.67 21.85
C GLN A 338 0.85 4.56 20.35
N ILE A 339 0.13 5.40 19.58
CA ILE A 339 0.17 5.49 18.10
C ILE A 339 1.60 5.70 17.55
N HIS A 340 2.52 6.24 18.35
CA HIS A 340 3.91 6.47 17.95
C HIS A 340 4.76 5.18 17.94
N LEU A 341 4.46 4.19 18.81
CA LEU A 341 5.17 2.90 18.84
C LEU A 341 4.71 1.97 17.71
N THR A 342 3.42 2.03 17.34
CA THR A 342 2.85 1.21 16.27
C THR A 342 3.48 1.51 14.91
N THR A 343 3.75 2.79 14.67
CA THR A 343 4.35 3.31 13.44
C THR A 343 5.80 2.87 13.27
N GLY A 344 6.66 3.10 14.27
CA GLY A 344 8.08 2.70 14.22
C GLY A 344 8.27 1.19 14.14
N ALA A 345 7.34 0.44 14.72
CA ALA A 345 7.29 -1.00 14.69
C ALA A 345 6.87 -1.56 13.32
N ALA A 346 5.75 -1.10 12.76
CA ALA A 346 5.34 -1.47 11.41
C ALA A 346 6.43 -1.13 10.37
N ILE A 347 7.06 0.05 10.50
CA ILE A 347 8.20 0.49 9.68
C ILE A 347 9.39 -0.49 9.82
N ALA A 348 9.71 -0.97 11.01
CA ALA A 348 10.78 -1.94 11.22
C ALA A 348 10.45 -3.33 10.62
N THR A 349 9.20 -3.78 10.70
CA THR A 349 8.72 -5.01 10.07
C THR A 349 8.83 -4.92 8.54
N LEU A 350 8.33 -3.83 7.96
CA LEU A 350 8.24 -3.64 6.50
C LEU A 350 9.61 -3.32 5.88
N SER A 351 10.44 -2.54 6.57
CA SER A 351 11.83 -2.26 6.17
C SER A 351 12.73 -3.49 6.29
N SER A 352 12.56 -4.33 7.32
CA SER A 352 13.35 -5.56 7.47
C SER A 352 12.97 -6.59 6.41
N ILE A 353 11.70 -6.72 6.06
CA ILE A 353 11.22 -7.59 4.98
C ILE A 353 11.66 -7.07 3.61
N GLY A 354 11.56 -5.76 3.33
CA GLY A 354 12.07 -5.15 2.10
C GLY A 354 13.58 -5.34 1.93
N ALA A 355 14.35 -5.12 2.99
CA ALA A 355 15.81 -5.34 2.99
C ALA A 355 16.18 -6.83 2.84
N LYS A 356 15.43 -7.74 3.48
CA LYS A 356 15.66 -9.19 3.41
C LYS A 356 15.21 -9.78 2.08
N ALA A 357 14.12 -9.28 1.48
CA ALA A 357 13.67 -9.67 0.14
C ALA A 357 14.64 -9.19 -0.95
N PHE A 358 15.14 -7.95 -0.84
CA PHE A 358 16.16 -7.41 -1.74
C PHE A 358 17.49 -8.16 -1.60
N LYS A 359 17.95 -8.41 -0.37
CA LYS A 359 19.17 -9.19 -0.09
C LYS A 359 19.04 -10.64 -0.54
N THR A 360 17.90 -11.29 -0.29
CA THR A 360 17.66 -12.68 -0.71
C THR A 360 17.54 -12.81 -2.24
N ALA A 361 16.98 -11.81 -2.93
CA ALA A 361 16.95 -11.77 -4.39
C ALA A 361 18.34 -11.49 -5.00
N ALA A 362 19.13 -10.63 -4.38
CA ALA A 362 20.53 -10.38 -4.75
C ALA A 362 21.41 -11.62 -4.50
N ASP A 363 21.29 -12.24 -3.33
CA ASP A 363 22.00 -13.47 -2.95
C ASP A 363 21.57 -14.66 -3.81
N ARG A 364 20.29 -14.78 -4.21
CA ARG A 364 19.83 -15.77 -5.20
C ARG A 364 20.43 -15.50 -6.57
N ARG A 365 20.45 -14.25 -7.05
CA ARG A 365 21.08 -13.90 -8.34
C ARG A 365 22.59 -14.15 -8.33
N GLN A 366 23.25 -13.91 -7.20
CA GLN A 366 24.68 -14.13 -7.04
C GLN A 366 25.01 -15.62 -6.91
N LYS A 367 24.23 -16.38 -6.14
CA LYS A 367 24.34 -17.85 -6.06
C LYS A 367 23.99 -18.52 -7.40
N LEU A 368 23.03 -18.01 -8.17
CA LEU A 368 22.72 -18.51 -9.52
C LEU A 368 23.81 -18.17 -10.54
N LYS A 369 24.57 -17.09 -10.33
CA LYS A 369 25.74 -16.74 -11.17
C LYS A 369 27.01 -17.50 -10.79
N GLN A 370 27.10 -18.01 -9.56
CA GLN A 370 28.30 -18.66 -9.00
C GLN A 370 28.17 -20.19 -8.88
N SER A 371 27.06 -20.77 -9.30
CA SER A 371 26.77 -22.19 -9.11
C SER A 371 26.63 -22.90 -10.46
N ASP A 372 27.33 -24.01 -10.63
CA ASP A 372 27.38 -24.86 -11.86
C ASP A 372 26.02 -25.49 -12.26
N TYR A 373 24.89 -24.98 -11.76
CA TYR A 373 23.54 -25.46 -12.03
C TYR A 373 22.84 -24.76 -13.21
N THR A 374 23.57 -23.95 -14.00
CA THR A 374 23.05 -23.29 -15.22
C THR A 374 22.50 -24.30 -16.24
N LEU A 375 22.88 -25.58 -16.15
CA LEU A 375 22.42 -26.63 -17.06
C LEU A 375 21.09 -27.32 -16.65
N VAL A 376 20.70 -27.28 -15.36
CA VAL A 376 19.48 -27.98 -14.89
C VAL A 376 18.21 -27.13 -15.11
N TYR A 377 18.35 -25.82 -15.28
CA TYR A 377 17.21 -24.92 -15.49
C TYR A 377 16.72 -24.79 -16.94
N THR A 378 17.30 -25.56 -17.88
CA THR A 378 16.95 -25.52 -19.32
C THR A 378 16.18 -26.76 -19.79
N ILE A 379 15.82 -27.70 -18.90
CA ILE A 379 15.02 -28.89 -19.23
C ILE A 379 13.78 -28.96 -18.33
N ARG A 380 12.93 -27.93 -18.38
CA ARG A 380 11.50 -28.05 -18.04
C ARG A 380 10.68 -26.94 -18.71
N ARG A 381 10.93 -26.74 -20.01
CA ARG A 381 10.16 -25.84 -20.88
C ARG A 381 9.70 -26.49 -22.20
N LYS A 382 9.71 -27.82 -22.25
CA LYS A 382 8.99 -28.61 -23.26
C LYS A 382 8.43 -29.88 -22.60
N ALA A 383 7.24 -29.75 -22.05
CA ALA A 383 6.21 -30.76 -21.94
C ALA A 383 4.89 -30.00 -21.76
#